data_AF-A0A815GMZ3-F1
#
_entry.id   AF-A0A815GMZ3-F1
#
_cell.length_a   1.000
_cell.length_b   1.000
_cell.length_c   1.000
_cell.angle_alpha   90.00
_cell.angle_beta   90.00
_cell.angle_gamma   90.00
#
_symmetry.space_group_name_H-M   'P 1'
#
loop_
_entity.id
_entity.type
_entity.pdbx_description
1 polymer ?
#
loop_
_entity_poly.entity_id
_entity_poly.type
_entity_poly.pdbx_seq_one_letter_code
_entity_poly.pdbx_strand_id
1 'polypeptide(L)' 'MLIAPWFCDGCGRTNGITRYQCQHCRGFNTYDLCDQCILRASTIHPYHRFALVQQAGAGTPNWRPPVAVQY' A
#
# COMPACT_ATOMS: atom_id res chain seq x y z
N MET A 1 3.70 2.70 -21.12
CA MET A 1 4.33 2.24 -19.87
C MET A 1 3.26 1.55 -19.04
N LEU A 2 3.26 0.22 -18.98
CA LEU A 2 2.23 -0.55 -18.29
C LEU A 2 2.54 -0.55 -16.79
N ILE A 3 1.80 0.24 -16.02
CA ILE A 3 1.76 0.06 -14.57
C ILE A 3 1.08 -1.29 -14.34
N ALA A 4 1.79 -2.26 -13.77
CA ALA A 4 1.20 -3.55 -13.44
C ALA A 4 0.04 -3.34 -12.46
N PRO A 5 -1.12 -3.98 -12.70
CA PRO A 5 -2.26 -3.78 -11.83
C PRO A 5 -1.98 -4.33 -10.43
N TRP A 6 -2.34 -3.58 -9.39
CA TRP A 6 -2.29 -4.03 -8.00
C TRP A 6 -3.71 -4.16 -7.46
N PHE A 7 -3.92 -5.08 -6.52
CA PHE A 7 -5.21 -5.32 -5.88
C PHE A 7 -5.12 -5.04 -4.38
N CYS A 8 -6.19 -4.54 -3.80
CA CYS A 8 -6.28 -4.36 -2.36
C CYS A 8 -6.73 -5.67 -1.70
N ASP A 9 -5.89 -6.28 -0.86
CA ASP A 9 -6.20 -7.52 -0.14
C ASP A 9 -7.40 -7.38 0.82
N GLY A 10 -7.67 -6.17 1.30
CA GLY A 10 -8.77 -5.91 2.24
C GLY A 10 -10.15 -5.75 1.61
N CYS A 11 -10.26 -5.41 0.32
CA CYS A 11 -11.56 -5.16 -0.33
C CYS A 11 -11.67 -5.62 -1.79
N GLY A 12 -10.60 -6.15 -2.38
CA GLY A 12 -10.56 -6.63 -3.76
C GLY A 12 -10.52 -5.53 -4.84
N ARG A 13 -10.51 -4.24 -4.47
CA ARG A 13 -10.43 -3.15 -5.46
C ARG A 13 -9.06 -3.12 -6.14
N THR A 14 -9.06 -2.90 -7.45
CA THR A 14 -7.84 -2.85 -8.28
C THR A 14 -7.48 -1.40 -8.62
N ASN A 15 -6.18 -1.10 -8.73
CA ASN A 15 -5.66 0.17 -9.24
C ASN A 15 -6.24 1.42 -8.57
N GLY A 16 -6.24 1.42 -7.24
CA GLY A 16 -6.62 2.61 -6.47
C GLY A 16 -5.64 3.78 -6.67
N ILE A 17 -6.11 4.97 -6.31
CA ILE A 17 -5.34 6.22 -6.28
C ILE A 17 -4.11 6.09 -5.36
N THR A 18 -4.32 5.47 -4.20
CA THR A 18 -3.30 5.31 -3.16
C THR A 18 -3.07 3.84 -2.87
N ARG A 19 -1.81 3.42 -2.84
CA ARG A 19 -1.38 2.06 -2.50
C ARG A 19 -0.48 2.08 -1.29
N TYR A 20 -0.85 1.31 -0.27
CA TYR A 20 -0.05 1.04 0.91
C TYR A 20 0.40 -0.42 0.89
N GLN A 21 1.69 -0.66 0.86
CA GLN A 21 2.26 -2.01 0.90
C GLN A 21 2.76 -2.35 2.30
N CYS A 22 2.45 -3.55 2.77
CA CYS A 22 2.97 -4.08 4.02
C CYS A 22 4.50 -4.21 3.95
N GLN A 23 5.20 -3.68 4.96
CA GLN A 23 6.66 -3.72 5.02
C GLN A 23 7.23 -5.09 5.43
N HIS A 24 6.39 -5.97 5.98
CA HIS A 24 6.76 -7.27 6.53
C HIS A 24 6.43 -8.40 5.56
N CYS A 25 5.30 -8.30 4.86
CA CYS A 25 4.87 -9.23 3.83
C CYS A 25 5.58 -8.90 2.50
N ARG A 26 6.72 -9.54 2.25
CA ARG A 26 7.53 -9.37 1.03
C ARG A 26 7.66 -10.68 0.25
N GLY A 27 8.09 -10.59 -1.01
CA GLY A 27 8.26 -11.75 -1.89
C GLY A 27 6.96 -12.15 -2.59
N PHE A 28 6.57 -13.42 -2.50
CA PHE A 28 5.40 -13.97 -3.21
C PHE A 28 4.04 -13.60 -2.60
N ASN A 29 4.01 -13.00 -1.41
CA ASN A 29 2.79 -12.62 -0.73
C ASN A 29 2.87 -11.15 -0.28
N THR A 30 2.90 -10.23 -1.25
CA THR A 30 2.78 -8.81 -0.96
C THR A 30 1.36 -8.51 -0.48
N TYR A 31 1.22 -7.79 0.63
CA TYR A 31 -0.09 -7.39 1.15
C TYR A 31 -0.29 -5.89 0.93
N ASP A 32 -1.23 -5.52 0.08
CA ASP A 32 -1.51 -4.17 -0.39
C ASP A 32 -2.88 -3.68 0.08
N LEU A 33 -2.93 -2.46 0.62
CA LEU A 33 -4.14 -1.81 1.08
C LEU A 33 -4.38 -0.48 0.35
N CYS A 34 -5.64 -0.18 0.09
CA CYS A 34 -6.07 1.14 -0.37
C CYS A 34 -6.22 2.13 0.80
N ASP A 35 -6.48 3.39 0.45
CA ASP A 35 -6.80 4.51 1.35
C ASP A 35 -7.91 4.21 2.37
N GLN A 36 -8.89 3.37 2.03
CA GLN A 36 -9.98 3.02 2.96
C GLN A 36 -9.66 1.81 3.84
N CYS A 37 -8.86 0.86 3.34
CA CYS A 37 -8.53 -0.35 4.09
C CYS A 37 -7.36 -0.12 5.05
N ILE A 38 -6.46 0.83 4.76
CA ILE A 38 -5.37 1.18 5.67
C ILE A 38 -5.87 1.66 7.03
N LEU A 39 -7.02 2.34 7.09
CA LEU A 39 -7.66 2.78 8.34
C LEU A 39 -8.08 1.61 9.25
N ARG A 40 -8.23 0.42 8.68
CA ARG A 40 -8.59 -0.82 9.38
C ARG A 40 -7.43 -1.80 9.45
N ALA A 41 -6.23 -1.39 9.06
CA ALA A 41 -5.05 -2.26 8.97
C ALA A 41 -4.76 -2.98 10.30
N SER A 42 -4.87 -2.29 11.43
CA SER A 42 -4.70 -2.89 12.76
C SER A 42 -5.71 -4.00 13.08
N THR A 43 -6.87 -4.01 12.41
CA THR A 43 -7.91 -5.03 12.57
C THR A 43 -7.78 -6.16 11.54
N ILE A 44 -7.57 -5.82 10.27
CA ILE A 44 -7.58 -6.80 9.15
C ILE A 44 -6.21 -7.41 8.87
N HIS A 45 -5.13 -6.76 9.33
CA HIS A 45 -3.75 -7.20 9.15
C HIS A 45 -2.89 -6.74 10.34
N PRO A 46 -3.15 -7.27 11.55
CA PRO A 46 -2.54 -6.79 12.80
C PRO A 46 -1.03 -7.02 12.84
N TYR A 47 -0.35 -6.26 13.70
CA TYR A 47 1.10 -6.34 13.99
C TYR A 47 2.06 -5.97 12.84
N HIS A 48 1.54 -5.62 11.68
CA HIS A 48 2.35 -5.26 10.52
C HIS A 48 2.24 -3.77 10.18
N ARG A 49 3.37 -3.19 9.79
CA ARG A 49 3.47 -1.79 9.36
C ARG A 49 3.32 -1.68 7.86
N PHE A 50 2.71 -0.58 7.42
CA PHE A 50 2.44 -0.29 6.02
C PHE A 50 3.22 0.94 5.57
N ALA A 51 3.72 0.88 4.33
CA ALA A 51 4.39 1.97 3.65
C ALA A 51 3.55 2.43 2.47
N LEU A 52 3.46 3.73 2.30
CA LEU A 52 2.88 4.31 1.12
C LEU A 52 3.82 4.11 -0.08
N VAL A 53 3.32 3.45 -1.14
CA VAL A 53 4.10 3.16 -2.36
C VAL A 53 3.51 3.80 -3.62
N GLN A 54 2.28 4.30 -3.56
CA GLN A 54 1.63 5.07 -4.65
C GLN A 54 0.66 6.10 -4.07
N GLN A 55 0.65 7.34 -4.58
CA GLN A 55 -0.36 8.39 -4.32
C GLN A 55 -0.75 9.09 -5.62
N ALA A 56 -2.02 9.48 -5.79
CA ALA A 56 -2.39 10.37 -6.89
C ALA A 56 -1.85 11.78 -6.64
N GLY A 57 -1.24 12.36 -7.66
CA GLY A 57 -0.63 13.70 -7.62
C GLY A 57 0.90 13.69 -7.48
N ALA A 58 1.53 12.56 -7.16
CA ALA A 58 2.98 12.44 -7.19
C ALA A 58 3.48 12.23 -8.63
N GLY A 59 3.54 13.32 -9.38
CA GLY A 59 4.28 13.36 -10.64
C GLY A 59 5.76 13.06 -10.40
N THR A 60 6.24 12.00 -11.03
CA THR A 60 7.66 11.59 -11.22
C THR A 60 8.38 10.89 -10.06
N PRO A 61 9.18 9.83 -10.36
CA PRO A 61 9.79 8.96 -9.37
C PRO A 61 11.16 9.49 -8.96
N ASN A 62 11.25 10.17 -7.82
CA ASN A 62 12.48 10.19 -7.04
C ASN A 62 12.19 9.53 -5.70
N TRP A 63 12.55 8.25 -5.63
CA TRP A 63 12.41 7.38 -4.48
C TRP A 63 13.05 8.06 -3.27
N ARG A 64 12.20 8.65 -2.42
CA ARG A 64 12.52 9.02 -1.05
C ARG A 64 11.93 7.92 -0.17
N PRO A 65 12.71 7.33 0.75
CA PRO A 65 12.18 6.30 1.62
C PRO A 65 10.98 6.87 2.40
N PRO A 66 9.87 6.12 2.48
CA PRO A 66 8.68 6.59 3.16
C PRO A 66 9.00 6.80 4.63
N VAL A 67 8.79 8.03 5.10
CA VAL A 67 8.58 8.33 6.51
C VAL A 67 7.55 7.34 7.03
N ALA A 68 7.98 6.43 7.90
CA ALA A 68 7.12 5.43 8.49
C ALA A 68 6.06 6.15 9.33
N VAL A 69 4.85 6.29 8.78
CA VAL A 69 3.72 6.82 9.53
C VAL A 69 3.34 5.73 10.53
N GLN A 70 3.56 6.00 11.82
CA GLN A 70 3.22 5.09 12.90
C GLN A 70 1.72 5.26 13.17
N TYR A 71 0.95 4.21 12.95
CA TYR A 71 -0.40 4.05 13.46
C TYR A 71 -0.40 2.84 14.39
#